data_AF-A0AAP0E834-F1
#
_entry.id   AF-A0AAP0E834-F1
#
_cell.length_a   1.000
_cell.length_b   1.000
_cell.length_c   1.000
_cell.angle_alpha   90.00
_cell.angle_beta   90.00
_cell.angle_gamma   90.00
#
_symmetry.space_group_name_H-M   'P 1'
#
loop_
_entity.id
_entity.type
_entity.pdbx_description
1 polymer ?
#
loop_
_entity_poly.entity_id
_entity_poly.type
_entity_poly.pdbx_seq_one_letter_code
_entity_poly.pdbx_strand_id
1 'polypeptide(L)'
;MWYKRLSDYFLKEGYVNNPLCPCVFIKRSSTGFVIIAVYVDDLNIVGNHDDIVRTSEYLKKEFEMKELGKTRLCLGLQIEHFSSGVFVHQSNYIEKILKRFYMDKAHPLSSPMVVRSLEVDKDPFRPHESDEELLGPEVPYLSAIGALMYLANCTRPDIAFAVNLLARYSSSPTRRHWNGVKHIFRYLRGTSDMGLFYSRGVKLNLQGYADLWIFIDPHKARSQTGYVFTCGNLFVSWKSIKQTMVATSSNHFEVLAIHEASRECVWLRNMIEHIQESCGLPSIKDSPTILYEDNAACIAQLSEGFIKGDRTKHISPKFFYAHELQKNGEIDIKQIRSSDNLC
;
A
#
# COMPACT_ATOMS: atom_id res chain seq x y z
N MET A 1 -15.64 23.53 -7.33
CA MET A 1 -17.04 23.89 -7.67
C MET A 1 -17.81 22.66 -8.13
N TRP A 2 -17.30 21.91 -9.12
CA TRP A 2 -17.84 20.63 -9.59
C TRP A 2 -18.12 19.61 -8.47
N TYR A 3 -17.08 19.18 -7.75
CA TYR A 3 -17.21 18.19 -6.68
C TYR A 3 -18.27 18.55 -5.63
N LYS A 4 -18.36 19.83 -5.24
CA LYS A 4 -19.36 20.29 -4.27
C LYS A 4 -20.78 20.10 -4.81
N ARG A 5 -21.04 20.52 -6.05
CA ARG A 5 -22.35 20.35 -6.71
C ARG A 5 -22.74 18.87 -6.83
N LEU A 6 -21.78 18.02 -7.16
CA LEU A 6 -21.97 16.58 -7.27
C LEU A 6 -22.27 15.95 -5.90
N SER A 7 -21.47 16.30 -4.89
CA SER A 7 -21.66 15.85 -3.50
C SER A 7 -23.02 16.27 -2.95
N ASP A 8 -23.41 17.53 -3.10
CA ASP A 8 -24.70 18.05 -2.65
C ASP A 8 -25.86 17.29 -3.32
N TYR A 9 -25.70 16.93 -4.60
CA TYR A 9 -26.69 16.13 -5.33
C TYR A 9 -26.77 14.69 -4.81
N PHE A 10 -25.64 14.00 -4.59
CA PHE A 10 -25.65 12.66 -4.03
C PHE A 10 -26.30 12.61 -2.65
N LEU A 11 -25.98 13.57 -1.78
CA LEU A 11 -26.61 13.66 -0.46
C LEU A 11 -28.13 13.87 -0.57
N LYS A 12 -28.58 14.71 -1.51
CA LYS A 12 -30.02 14.90 -1.81
C LYS A 12 -30.69 13.61 -2.30
N GLU A 13 -29.99 12.83 -3.12
CA GLU A 13 -30.44 11.51 -3.59
C GLU A 13 -30.36 10.42 -2.49
N GLY A 14 -29.98 10.76 -1.27
CA GLY A 14 -29.96 9.84 -0.13
C GLY A 14 -28.72 8.95 -0.05
N TYR A 15 -27.62 9.35 -0.68
CA TYR A 15 -26.32 8.74 -0.42
C TYR A 15 -25.75 9.22 0.91
N VAL A 16 -24.96 8.37 1.53
CA VAL A 16 -24.11 8.71 2.67
C VAL A 16 -22.65 8.66 2.26
N ASN A 17 -21.82 9.52 2.86
CA ASN A 17 -20.38 9.44 2.75
C ASN A 17 -19.73 9.55 4.14
N ASN A 18 -18.46 9.18 4.23
CA ASN A 18 -17.68 9.26 5.48
C ASN A 18 -16.75 10.48 5.44
N PRO A 19 -16.62 11.28 6.52
CA PRO A 19 -15.62 12.35 6.59
C PRO A 19 -14.18 11.89 6.32
N LEU A 20 -13.85 10.64 6.63
CA LEU A 20 -12.54 10.04 6.35
C LEU A 20 -12.33 9.74 4.86
N CYS A 21 -13.41 9.58 4.08
CA CYS A 21 -13.40 9.26 2.66
C CYS A 21 -14.56 9.99 1.95
N PRO A 22 -14.48 11.33 1.82
CA PRO A 22 -15.60 12.13 1.35
C PRO A 22 -15.98 11.81 -0.10
N CYS A 23 -15.05 11.27 -0.90
CA CYS A 23 -15.22 10.93 -2.30
C CYS A 23 -15.91 9.57 -2.54
N VAL A 24 -16.27 8.82 -1.48
CA VAL A 24 -16.98 7.55 -1.58
C VAL A 24 -18.40 7.75 -1.07
N PHE A 25 -19.37 7.55 -1.94
CA PHE A 25 -20.79 7.69 -1.65
C PHE A 25 -21.46 6.32 -1.70
N ILE A 26 -22.25 5.99 -0.68
CA ILE A 26 -22.92 4.69 -0.57
C ILE A 26 -24.41 4.92 -0.40
N LYS A 27 -25.22 4.15 -1.13
CA LYS A 27 -26.67 4.13 -0.97
C LYS A 27 -27.15 2.69 -0.94
N ARG A 28 -27.89 2.36 0.12
CA ARG A 28 -28.56 1.08 0.27
C ARG A 28 -29.92 1.11 -0.39
N SER A 29 -30.27 0.03 -1.10
CA SER A 29 -31.60 -0.21 -1.63
C SER A 29 -32.27 -1.36 -0.87
N SER A 30 -33.54 -1.64 -1.15
CA SER A 30 -34.25 -2.78 -0.55
C SER A 30 -33.65 -4.13 -0.96
N THR A 31 -32.97 -4.19 -2.11
CA THR A 31 -32.47 -5.42 -2.74
C THR A 31 -30.95 -5.49 -2.82
N GLY A 32 -30.24 -4.45 -2.37
CA GLY A 32 -28.81 -4.32 -2.62
C GLY A 32 -28.22 -2.99 -2.15
N PHE A 33 -27.15 -2.58 -2.82
CA PHE A 33 -26.47 -1.31 -2.59
C PHE A 33 -25.76 -0.82 -3.86
N VAL A 34 -25.41 0.45 -3.86
CA VAL A 34 -24.52 1.09 -4.83
C VAL A 34 -23.50 1.96 -4.11
N ILE A 35 -22.27 1.87 -4.56
CA ILE A 35 -21.11 2.63 -4.14
C ILE A 35 -20.62 3.43 -5.35
N ILE A 36 -20.41 4.73 -5.16
CA ILE A 36 -19.84 5.63 -6.16
C ILE A 36 -18.53 6.17 -5.60
N ALA A 37 -17.42 5.85 -6.27
CA ALA A 37 -16.12 6.42 -5.99
C ALA A 37 -15.83 7.52 -7.02
N VAL A 38 -15.66 8.74 -6.52
CA VAL A 38 -15.40 9.94 -7.33
C VAL A 38 -13.91 10.22 -7.40
N TYR A 39 -13.37 10.38 -8.61
CA TYR A 39 -12.02 10.88 -8.81
C TYR A 39 -12.03 11.99 -9.86
N VAL A 40 -11.84 13.23 -9.42
CA VAL A 40 -11.91 14.44 -10.26
C VAL A 40 -13.24 14.46 -11.03
N ASP A 41 -13.25 14.05 -12.30
CA ASP A 41 -14.43 14.03 -13.16
C ASP A 41 -14.92 12.60 -13.48
N ASP A 42 -14.16 11.56 -13.07
CA ASP A 42 -14.50 10.16 -13.27
C ASP A 42 -15.31 9.59 -12.10
N LEU A 43 -16.34 8.80 -12.43
CA LEU A 43 -17.20 8.10 -11.48
C LEU A 43 -17.11 6.60 -11.67
N ASN A 44 -16.60 5.89 -10.67
CA ASN A 44 -16.64 4.43 -10.65
C ASN A 44 -17.84 3.98 -9.80
N ILE A 45 -18.75 3.25 -10.43
CA ILE A 45 -19.99 2.78 -9.80
C ILE A 45 -19.89 1.27 -9.59
N VAL A 46 -20.05 0.83 -8.35
CA VAL A 46 -19.96 -0.58 -7.92
C VAL A 46 -21.21 -0.92 -7.12
N GLY A 47 -21.83 -2.07 -7.37
CA GLY A 47 -23.06 -2.44 -6.66
C GLY A 47 -23.84 -3.55 -7.35
N ASN A 48 -25.09 -3.71 -6.94
CA ASN A 48 -26.02 -4.62 -7.58
C ASN A 48 -26.44 -4.08 -8.97
N HIS A 49 -26.73 -4.97 -9.92
CA HIS A 49 -26.99 -4.60 -11.32
C HIS A 49 -28.09 -3.53 -11.44
N ASP A 50 -29.25 -3.75 -10.81
CA ASP A 50 -30.38 -2.83 -10.88
C ASP A 50 -30.09 -1.49 -10.21
N ASP A 51 -29.28 -1.49 -9.13
CA ASP A 51 -28.86 -0.27 -8.45
C ASP A 51 -27.89 0.55 -9.30
N ILE A 52 -26.97 -0.11 -10.01
CA ILE A 52 -26.06 0.54 -10.97
C ILE A 52 -26.85 1.15 -12.13
N VAL A 53 -27.79 0.41 -12.72
CA VAL A 53 -28.59 0.88 -13.86
C VAL A 53 -29.40 2.10 -13.47
N ARG A 54 -30.15 2.04 -12.37
CA ARG A 54 -30.92 3.19 -11.85
C ARG A 54 -30.02 4.39 -11.58
N THR A 55 -28.84 4.16 -10.99
CA THR A 55 -27.85 5.20 -10.70
C THR A 55 -27.33 5.89 -11.96
N SER A 56 -26.96 5.11 -12.98
CA SER A 56 -26.51 5.63 -14.28
C SER A 56 -27.60 6.47 -14.96
N GLU A 57 -28.87 6.03 -14.91
CA GLU A 57 -29.99 6.73 -15.54
C GLU A 57 -30.26 8.12 -14.98
N TYR A 58 -30.34 8.29 -13.66
CA TYR A 58 -30.60 9.63 -13.11
C TYR A 58 -29.35 10.52 -13.18
N LEU A 59 -28.14 9.96 -13.10
CA LEU A 59 -26.92 10.77 -13.22
C LEU A 59 -26.77 11.35 -14.62
N LYS A 60 -27.12 10.61 -15.67
CA LYS A 60 -27.15 11.13 -17.06
C LYS A 60 -28.21 12.21 -17.29
N LYS A 61 -29.27 12.22 -16.48
CA LYS A 61 -30.31 13.26 -16.56
C LYS A 61 -29.85 14.56 -15.88
N GLU A 62 -29.11 14.43 -14.78
CA GLU A 62 -28.64 15.58 -13.99
C GLU A 62 -27.34 16.18 -14.54
N PHE A 63 -26.41 15.34 -15.00
CA PHE A 63 -25.07 15.73 -15.40
C PHE A 63 -24.77 15.33 -16.84
N GLU A 64 -24.06 16.20 -17.55
CA GLU A 64 -23.48 15.87 -18.85
C GLU A 64 -22.33 14.89 -18.66
N MET A 65 -22.60 13.60 -18.88
CA MET A 65 -21.62 12.53 -18.67
C MET A 65 -21.72 11.43 -19.72
N LYS A 66 -20.59 10.76 -19.94
CA LYS A 66 -20.48 9.62 -20.85
C LYS A 66 -20.34 8.33 -20.07
N GLU A 67 -21.19 7.35 -20.37
CA GLU A 67 -21.03 6.00 -19.84
C GLU A 67 -19.95 5.24 -20.64
N LEU A 68 -18.93 4.75 -19.93
CA LEU A 68 -17.81 4.00 -20.51
C LEU A 68 -18.00 2.49 -20.41
N GLY A 69 -19.17 2.04 -19.93
CA GLY A 69 -19.46 0.64 -19.67
C GLY A 69 -18.69 0.09 -18.48
N LYS A 70 -18.42 -1.22 -18.49
CA LYS A 70 -17.69 -1.89 -17.40
C LYS A 70 -16.27 -1.34 -17.30
N THR A 71 -15.87 -0.90 -16.10
CA THR A 71 -14.55 -0.30 -15.87
C THR A 71 -13.43 -1.25 -16.29
N ARG A 72 -12.67 -0.87 -17.32
CA ARG A 72 -11.45 -1.56 -17.80
C ARG A 72 -10.18 -0.79 -17.49
N LEU A 73 -10.29 0.52 -17.29
CA LEU A 73 -9.20 1.41 -16.95
C LEU A 73 -9.69 2.38 -15.87
N CYS A 74 -8.95 2.49 -14.78
CA CYS A 74 -9.24 3.42 -13.69
C CYS A 74 -7.92 3.96 -13.13
N LEU A 75 -7.70 5.27 -13.17
CA LEU A 75 -6.47 5.90 -12.64
C LEU A 75 -5.17 5.30 -13.18
N GLY A 76 -5.16 4.83 -14.44
CA GLY A 76 -4.01 4.16 -15.04
C GLY A 76 -3.85 2.67 -14.67
N LEU A 77 -4.78 2.11 -13.90
CA LEU A 77 -4.88 0.68 -13.58
C LEU A 77 -5.76 -0.02 -14.61
N GLN A 78 -5.28 -1.13 -15.15
CA GLN A 78 -6.05 -2.00 -16.04
C GLN A 78 -6.81 -3.03 -15.20
N ILE A 79 -8.10 -3.18 -15.47
CA ILE A 79 -9.01 -4.04 -14.72
C ILE A 79 -9.63 -5.05 -15.67
N GLU A 80 -9.30 -6.32 -15.45
CA GLU A 80 -9.88 -7.44 -16.17
C GLU A 80 -10.84 -8.20 -15.26
N HIS A 81 -12.02 -8.51 -15.78
CA HIS A 81 -13.09 -9.12 -14.99
C HIS A 81 -13.32 -10.55 -15.42
N PHE A 82 -13.17 -11.48 -14.48
CA PHE A 82 -13.39 -12.90 -14.67
C PHE A 82 -14.61 -13.38 -13.86
N SER A 83 -15.12 -14.57 -14.16
CA SER A 83 -16.13 -15.22 -13.32
C SER A 83 -15.59 -15.52 -11.92
N SER A 84 -14.29 -15.85 -11.83
CA SER A 84 -13.57 -16.18 -10.60
C SER A 84 -13.10 -14.98 -9.78
N GLY A 85 -13.06 -13.77 -10.33
CA GLY A 85 -12.49 -12.60 -9.64
C GLY A 85 -12.19 -11.43 -10.55
N VAL A 86 -11.45 -10.45 -10.02
CA VAL A 86 -11.02 -9.25 -10.75
C VAL A 86 -9.50 -9.18 -10.73
N PHE A 87 -8.87 -9.05 -11.89
CA PHE A 87 -7.44 -8.86 -12.02
C PHE A 87 -7.11 -7.38 -12.25
N VAL A 88 -6.23 -6.82 -11.43
CA VAL A 88 -5.79 -5.43 -11.50
C VAL A 88 -4.29 -5.40 -11.78
N HIS A 89 -3.90 -4.79 -12.90
CA HIS A 89 -2.52 -4.78 -13.37
C HIS A 89 -2.17 -3.48 -14.10
N GLN A 90 -0.89 -3.29 -14.41
CA GLN A 90 -0.37 -2.08 -15.07
C GLN A 90 0.59 -2.42 -16.22
N SER A 91 0.33 -3.52 -16.94
CA SER A 91 1.21 -4.03 -18.00
C SER A 91 1.53 -3.00 -19.08
N ASN A 92 0.54 -2.22 -19.53
CA ASN A 92 0.74 -1.16 -20.53
C ASN A 92 1.65 -0.04 -19.98
N TYR A 93 1.52 0.28 -18.69
CA TYR A 93 2.38 1.26 -18.05
C TYR A 93 3.81 0.73 -17.92
N ILE A 94 3.98 -0.54 -17.53
CA ILE A 94 5.29 -1.22 -17.49
C ILE A 94 5.98 -1.15 -18.86
N GLU A 95 5.29 -1.53 -19.94
CA GLU A 95 5.85 -1.43 -21.29
C GLU A 95 6.24 0.00 -21.67
N LYS A 96 5.40 0.98 -21.33
CA LYS A 96 5.66 2.40 -21.61
C LYS A 96 6.91 2.88 -20.88
N ILE A 97 7.09 2.56 -19.60
CA ILE A 97 8.27 3.00 -18.84
C ILE A 97 9.53 2.25 -19.30
N LEU A 98 9.43 0.96 -19.64
CA LEU A 98 10.57 0.20 -20.17
C LEU A 98 11.08 0.79 -21.48
N LYS A 99 10.19 1.15 -22.41
CA LYS A 99 10.57 1.87 -23.65
C LYS A 99 11.16 3.24 -23.34
N ARG A 100 10.55 4.00 -22.43
CA ARG A 100 11.01 5.35 -22.04
C ARG A 100 12.45 5.36 -21.50
N PHE A 101 12.85 4.32 -20.76
CA PHE A 101 14.19 4.22 -20.17
C PHE A 101 15.13 3.27 -20.93
N TYR A 102 14.79 2.88 -22.17
CA TYR A 102 15.58 1.99 -23.03
C TYR A 102 15.87 0.60 -22.41
N MET A 103 14.88 0.06 -21.70
CA MET A 103 14.94 -1.23 -21.00
C MET A 103 13.97 -2.28 -21.58
N ASP A 104 13.28 -1.99 -22.68
CA ASP A 104 12.31 -2.89 -23.34
C ASP A 104 12.99 -4.13 -23.96
N LYS A 105 14.26 -4.03 -24.33
CA LYS A 105 15.08 -5.13 -24.85
C LYS A 105 16.04 -5.74 -23.81
N ALA A 106 15.94 -5.32 -22.55
CA ALA A 106 16.85 -5.81 -21.52
C ALA A 106 16.56 -7.28 -21.17
N HIS A 107 17.61 -8.03 -20.83
CA HIS A 107 17.45 -9.41 -20.36
C HIS A 107 16.71 -9.42 -19.01
N PRO A 108 15.63 -10.19 -18.86
CA PRO A 108 14.83 -10.20 -17.64
C PRO A 108 15.60 -10.75 -16.44
N LEU A 109 15.18 -10.39 -15.24
CA LEU A 109 15.70 -10.94 -13.98
C LEU A 109 14.55 -11.55 -13.18
N SER A 110 14.85 -12.50 -12.29
CA SER A 110 13.84 -13.21 -11.49
C SER A 110 13.54 -12.55 -10.14
N SER A 111 14.35 -11.60 -9.69
CA SER A 111 14.17 -10.92 -8.40
C SER A 111 14.27 -9.39 -8.56
N PRO A 112 13.45 -8.61 -7.83
CA PRO A 112 13.49 -7.14 -7.86
C PRO A 112 14.77 -6.56 -7.24
N MET A 113 15.47 -7.36 -6.42
CA MET A 113 16.68 -6.97 -5.72
C MET A 113 17.64 -8.17 -5.63
N VAL A 114 18.94 -7.91 -5.62
CA VAL A 114 19.93 -8.97 -5.35
C VAL A 114 19.87 -9.31 -3.85
N VAL A 115 19.81 -10.60 -3.50
CA VAL A 115 20.04 -11.03 -2.11
C VAL A 115 21.47 -10.62 -1.77
N ARG A 116 21.66 -9.79 -0.73
CA ARG A 116 22.95 -9.16 -0.37
C ARG A 116 24.14 -10.01 -0.79
N SER A 117 24.84 -9.54 -1.81
CA SER A 117 25.99 -10.25 -2.34
C SER A 117 27.09 -10.35 -1.27
N LEU A 118 27.74 -11.51 -1.19
CA LEU A 118 29.01 -11.66 -0.45
C LEU A 118 30.09 -10.74 -1.03
N GLU A 119 30.00 -10.41 -2.32
CA GLU A 119 30.82 -9.41 -2.99
C GLU A 119 30.22 -8.01 -2.79
N VAL A 120 30.69 -7.33 -1.74
CA VAL A 120 30.23 -6.02 -1.27
C VAL A 120 30.15 -4.99 -2.40
N ASP A 121 31.18 -4.93 -3.25
CA ASP A 121 31.36 -3.90 -4.28
C ASP A 121 30.38 -4.03 -5.46
N LYS A 122 29.69 -5.17 -5.58
CA LYS A 122 28.74 -5.44 -6.68
C LYS A 122 27.27 -5.28 -6.29
N ASP A 123 26.97 -4.91 -5.05
CA ASP A 123 25.59 -4.72 -4.59
C ASP A 123 25.07 -3.31 -4.93
N PRO A 124 24.17 -3.16 -5.92
CA PRO A 124 23.69 -1.85 -6.34
C PRO A 124 22.74 -1.19 -5.33
N PHE A 125 22.37 -1.90 -4.25
CA PHE A 125 21.42 -1.46 -3.23
C PHE A 125 22.09 -1.07 -1.89
N ARG A 126 23.42 -1.17 -1.78
CA ARG A 126 24.18 -0.71 -0.60
C ARG A 126 24.13 0.81 -0.36
N PRO A 127 24.51 1.29 0.83
CA PRO A 127 24.70 2.72 1.06
C PRO A 127 25.85 3.31 0.24
N HIS A 128 25.77 4.62 -0.03
CA HIS A 128 26.76 5.39 -0.78
C HIS A 128 28.13 5.35 -0.11
N GLU A 129 29.17 5.03 -0.90
CA GLU A 129 30.57 5.19 -0.50
C GLU A 129 31.10 6.56 -0.95
N SER A 130 31.94 7.19 -0.11
CA SER A 130 32.33 8.61 -0.24
C SER A 130 33.12 8.96 -1.50
N ASP A 131 33.59 7.96 -2.23
CA ASP A 131 34.39 8.05 -3.46
C ASP A 131 33.56 7.78 -4.73
N GLU A 132 32.27 7.48 -4.62
CA GLU A 132 31.41 7.26 -5.79
C GLU A 132 31.09 8.56 -6.54
N GLU A 133 31.36 8.58 -7.85
CA GLU A 133 30.99 9.69 -8.73
C GLU A 133 29.47 9.87 -8.81
N LEU A 134 29.02 11.10 -8.59
CA LEU A 134 27.61 11.49 -8.73
C LEU A 134 27.21 11.51 -10.20
N LEU A 135 26.00 11.05 -10.47
CA LEU A 135 25.42 11.17 -11.81
C LEU A 135 24.98 12.60 -12.05
N GLY A 136 25.25 13.09 -13.26
CA GLY A 136 24.78 14.38 -13.71
C GLY A 136 23.28 14.39 -14.05
N PRO A 137 22.72 15.58 -14.33
CA PRO A 137 21.31 15.77 -14.64
C PRO A 137 20.84 15.08 -15.93
N GLU A 138 21.76 14.64 -16.78
CA GLU A 138 21.49 13.86 -18.00
C GLU A 138 20.89 12.49 -17.71
N VAL A 139 21.14 11.92 -16.51
CA VAL A 139 20.51 10.67 -16.10
C VAL A 139 19.18 10.97 -15.41
N PRO A 140 18.03 10.51 -15.97
CA PRO A 140 16.71 10.87 -15.46
C PRO A 140 16.32 10.04 -14.22
N TYR A 141 17.17 10.02 -13.19
CA TYR A 141 17.04 9.18 -11.99
C TYR A 141 15.73 9.44 -11.24
N LEU A 142 15.46 10.70 -10.89
CA LEU A 142 14.22 11.11 -10.22
C LEU A 142 12.97 10.70 -11.00
N SER A 143 13.03 10.85 -12.33
CA SER A 143 11.91 10.45 -13.18
C SER A 143 11.71 8.93 -13.20
N ALA A 144 12.78 8.14 -13.12
CA ALA A 144 12.70 6.69 -13.05
C ALA A 144 12.15 6.23 -11.69
N ILE A 145 12.61 6.82 -10.59
CA ILE A 145 12.08 6.57 -9.25
C ILE A 145 10.60 6.90 -9.19
N GLY A 146 10.16 8.07 -9.68
CA GLY A 146 8.75 8.43 -9.69
C GLY A 146 7.88 7.44 -10.48
N ALA A 147 8.38 6.95 -11.62
CA ALA A 147 7.69 5.94 -12.42
C ALA A 147 7.58 4.59 -11.70
N LEU A 148 8.66 4.15 -11.04
CA LEU A 148 8.68 2.93 -10.26
C LEU A 148 7.83 3.02 -8.99
N MET A 149 7.81 4.17 -8.32
CA MET A 149 6.99 4.41 -7.13
C MET A 149 5.50 4.29 -7.43
N TYR A 150 5.06 4.75 -8.60
CA TYR A 150 3.66 4.61 -8.99
C TYR A 150 3.26 3.14 -9.16
N LEU A 151 4.11 2.30 -9.78
CA LEU A 151 3.88 0.85 -9.82
C LEU A 151 3.88 0.23 -8.43
N ALA A 152 4.89 0.58 -7.62
CA ALA A 152 5.08 0.06 -6.28
C ALA A 152 3.88 0.31 -5.37
N ASN A 153 3.24 1.47 -5.51
CA ASN A 153 2.12 1.88 -4.65
C ASN A 153 0.75 1.41 -5.16
N CYS A 154 0.66 0.89 -6.39
CA CYS A 154 -0.62 0.57 -7.01
C CYS A 154 -0.82 -0.93 -7.25
N THR A 155 0.13 -1.61 -7.88
CA THR A 155 -0.05 -3.03 -8.29
C THR A 155 1.16 -3.92 -8.06
N ARG A 156 2.31 -3.36 -7.66
CA ARG A 156 3.58 -4.08 -7.51
C ARG A 156 4.17 -3.95 -6.10
N PRO A 157 3.52 -4.51 -5.05
CA PRO A 157 4.06 -4.51 -3.70
C PRO A 157 5.46 -5.15 -3.61
N ASP A 158 5.73 -6.13 -4.46
CA ASP A 158 6.98 -6.88 -4.59
C ASP A 158 8.22 -6.01 -4.91
N ILE A 159 8.05 -4.86 -5.57
CA ILE A 159 9.16 -3.92 -5.83
C ILE A 159 9.26 -2.81 -4.78
N ALA A 160 8.28 -2.67 -3.88
CA ALA A 160 8.13 -1.51 -3.01
C ALA A 160 9.35 -1.28 -2.12
N PHE A 161 9.95 -2.35 -1.60
CA PHE A 161 11.16 -2.26 -0.78
C PHE A 161 12.34 -1.69 -1.58
N ALA A 162 12.67 -2.30 -2.71
CA ALA A 162 13.82 -1.95 -3.55
C ALA A 162 13.70 -0.53 -4.11
N VAL A 163 12.49 -0.11 -4.52
CA VAL A 163 12.22 1.24 -5.01
C VAL A 163 12.41 2.26 -3.89
N ASN A 164 11.87 2.03 -2.69
CA ASN A 164 12.02 2.94 -1.55
C ASN A 164 13.46 3.04 -1.07
N LEU A 165 14.24 1.97 -1.21
CA LEU A 165 15.67 1.97 -0.92
C LEU A 165 16.42 2.91 -1.87
N LEU A 166 16.21 2.78 -3.18
CA LEU A 166 16.85 3.62 -4.20
C LEU A 166 16.35 5.08 -4.17
N ALA A 167 15.10 5.32 -3.79
CA ALA A 167 14.53 6.66 -3.68
C ALA A 167 15.29 7.56 -2.68
N ARG A 168 16.02 6.97 -1.73
CA ARG A 168 16.83 7.70 -0.73
C ARG A 168 17.96 8.52 -1.33
N TYR A 169 18.43 8.14 -2.51
CA TYR A 169 19.58 8.74 -3.19
C TYR A 169 19.15 9.71 -4.29
N SER A 170 17.87 10.07 -4.32
CA SER A 170 17.25 10.96 -5.31
C SER A 170 17.93 12.34 -5.46
N SER A 171 18.56 12.85 -4.39
CA SER A 171 19.28 14.13 -4.42
C SER A 171 20.73 14.03 -4.92
N SER A 172 21.33 12.85 -4.81
CA SER A 172 22.74 12.62 -5.10
C SER A 172 22.93 11.18 -5.59
N PRO A 173 22.32 10.80 -6.73
CA PRO A 173 22.41 9.45 -7.25
C PRO A 173 23.81 9.18 -7.82
N THR A 174 24.22 7.92 -7.80
CA THR A 174 25.50 7.46 -8.35
C THR A 174 25.24 6.41 -9.42
N ARG A 175 26.28 6.05 -10.20
CA ARG A 175 26.17 5.00 -11.22
C ARG A 175 25.67 3.67 -10.63
N ARG A 176 26.04 3.37 -9.38
CA ARG A 176 25.60 2.19 -8.65
C ARG A 176 24.09 2.20 -8.41
N HIS A 177 23.55 3.31 -7.92
CA HIS A 177 22.10 3.48 -7.73
C HIS A 177 21.32 3.36 -9.05
N TRP A 178 21.86 3.90 -10.15
CA TRP A 178 21.25 3.75 -11.47
C TRP A 178 21.25 2.30 -11.97
N ASN A 179 22.29 1.54 -11.68
CA ASN A 179 22.29 0.10 -11.95
C ASN A 179 21.20 -0.63 -11.13
N GLY A 180 20.93 -0.20 -9.90
CA GLY A 180 19.80 -0.70 -9.10
C GLY A 180 18.45 -0.41 -9.76
N VAL A 181 18.24 0.80 -10.28
CA VAL A 181 17.02 1.16 -11.04
C VAL A 181 16.88 0.27 -12.27
N LYS A 182 17.97 0.07 -13.03
CA LYS A 182 17.98 -0.84 -14.19
C LYS A 182 17.69 -2.29 -13.80
N HIS A 183 18.16 -2.75 -12.64
CA HIS A 183 17.84 -4.08 -12.12
C HIS A 183 16.33 -4.25 -11.94
N ILE A 184 15.66 -3.29 -11.31
CA ILE A 184 14.20 -3.31 -11.14
C ILE A 184 13.50 -3.32 -12.50
N PHE A 185 13.95 -2.51 -13.47
CA PHE A 185 13.39 -2.55 -14.82
C PHE A 185 13.56 -3.90 -15.51
N ARG A 186 14.70 -4.58 -15.35
CA ARG A 186 14.91 -5.94 -15.87
C ARG A 186 13.98 -6.95 -15.21
N TYR A 187 13.74 -6.82 -13.91
CA TYR A 187 12.77 -7.65 -13.21
C TYR A 187 11.35 -7.41 -13.72
N LEU A 188 10.93 -6.14 -13.85
CA LEU A 188 9.63 -5.77 -14.41
C LEU A 188 9.45 -6.26 -15.86
N ARG A 189 10.53 -6.32 -16.65
CA ARG A 189 10.49 -6.86 -18.01
C ARG A 189 10.08 -8.33 -18.04
N GLY A 190 10.54 -9.13 -17.07
CA GLY A 190 10.20 -10.54 -16.95
C GLY A 190 8.88 -10.82 -16.23
N THR A 191 8.24 -9.79 -15.68
CA THR A 191 7.04 -9.88 -14.83
C THR A 191 5.98 -8.85 -15.21
N SER A 192 5.93 -8.44 -16.47
CA SER A 192 5.04 -7.36 -16.93
C SER A 192 3.57 -7.76 -16.90
N ASP A 193 3.28 -9.05 -16.90
CA ASP A 193 1.98 -9.69 -16.82
C ASP A 193 1.51 -9.94 -15.37
N MET A 194 2.36 -9.66 -14.37
CA MET A 194 1.97 -9.76 -12.96
C MET A 194 1.07 -8.60 -12.53
N GLY A 195 0.17 -8.89 -11.60
CA GLY A 195 -0.76 -7.94 -10.98
C GLY A 195 -1.46 -8.56 -9.77
N LEU A 196 -2.49 -7.90 -9.29
CA LEU A 196 -3.27 -8.32 -8.12
C LEU A 196 -4.57 -9.00 -8.57
N PHE A 197 -4.79 -10.25 -8.15
CA PHE A 197 -6.01 -10.99 -8.47
C PHE A 197 -6.93 -11.09 -7.26
N TYR A 198 -8.06 -10.39 -7.30
CA TYR A 198 -9.08 -10.38 -6.26
C TYR A 198 -10.13 -11.47 -6.51
N SER A 199 -9.94 -12.62 -5.88
CA SER A 199 -10.82 -13.79 -6.01
C SER A 199 -12.22 -13.56 -5.41
N ARG A 200 -13.24 -14.13 -6.06
CA ARG A 200 -14.63 -14.14 -5.60
C ARG A 200 -14.82 -15.17 -4.48
N GLY A 201 -15.69 -14.85 -3.51
CA GLY A 201 -16.14 -15.81 -2.50
C GLY A 201 -15.17 -16.02 -1.34
N VAL A 202 -14.12 -15.20 -1.24
CA VAL A 202 -13.21 -15.24 -0.11
C VAL A 202 -13.84 -14.57 1.10
N LYS A 203 -13.69 -15.18 2.28
CA LYS A 203 -14.11 -14.55 3.54
C LYS A 203 -13.25 -13.31 3.78
N LEU A 204 -13.90 -12.15 3.81
CA LEU A 204 -13.24 -10.89 4.12
C LEU A 204 -12.80 -10.91 5.58
N ASN A 205 -11.49 -10.93 5.78
CA ASN A 205 -10.84 -10.81 7.08
C ASN A 205 -9.64 -9.90 6.90
N LEU A 206 -9.66 -8.74 7.55
CA LEU A 206 -8.54 -7.80 7.52
C LEU A 206 -7.45 -8.33 8.44
N GLN A 207 -6.23 -8.46 7.93
CA GLN A 207 -5.06 -8.84 8.68
C GLN A 207 -3.88 -7.96 8.26
N GLY A 208 -3.07 -7.55 9.22
CA GLY A 208 -1.86 -6.78 8.99
C GLY A 208 -0.62 -7.59 9.35
N TYR A 209 0.47 -7.28 8.68
CA TYR A 209 1.81 -7.80 8.91
C TYR A 209 2.70 -6.58 9.03
N ALA A 210 3.55 -6.54 10.06
CA ALA A 210 4.59 -5.52 10.21
C ALA A 210 5.94 -6.22 10.28
N ASP A 211 6.96 -5.53 9.76
CA ASP A 211 8.33 -5.97 9.90
C ASP A 211 9.31 -4.80 9.76
N LEU A 212 10.51 -5.05 10.21
CA LEU A 212 11.64 -4.15 10.19
C LEU A 212 12.83 -4.76 9.47
N TRP A 213 13.33 -3.98 8.52
CA TRP A 213 14.57 -4.29 7.81
C TRP A 213 15.71 -3.38 8.29
N ILE A 214 16.53 -3.88 9.22
CA ILE A 214 17.53 -3.11 9.99
C ILE A 214 18.79 -2.71 9.19
N PHE A 215 19.22 -3.46 8.20
CA PHE A 215 20.63 -3.38 7.76
C PHE A 215 20.91 -2.50 6.54
N ILE A 216 20.37 -1.29 6.42
CA ILE A 216 20.57 -0.48 5.18
C ILE A 216 21.70 0.55 5.29
N ASP A 217 22.02 1.04 6.48
CA ASP A 217 23.11 2.03 6.68
C ASP A 217 23.79 1.80 8.04
N PRO A 218 24.92 1.06 8.08
CA PRO A 218 25.65 0.80 9.33
C PRO A 218 26.15 2.08 10.01
N HIS A 219 26.35 3.16 9.25
CA HIS A 219 26.90 4.41 9.75
C HIS A 219 25.84 5.38 10.26
N LYS A 220 24.58 5.28 9.80
CA LYS A 220 23.48 6.17 10.24
C LYS A 220 22.41 5.48 11.08
N ALA A 221 22.48 4.15 11.28
CA ALA A 221 21.49 3.37 12.03
C ALA A 221 20.04 3.71 11.62
N ARG A 222 19.77 3.77 10.30
CA ARG A 222 18.43 4.09 9.75
C ARG A 222 17.83 2.88 9.05
N SER A 223 16.81 2.30 9.66
CA SER A 223 16.11 1.11 9.18
C SER A 223 14.99 1.44 8.19
N GLN A 224 14.43 0.41 7.57
CA GLN A 224 13.22 0.48 6.74
C GLN A 224 12.10 -0.28 7.44
N THR A 225 10.96 0.35 7.64
CA THR A 225 9.75 -0.28 8.15
C THR A 225 8.87 -0.69 6.98
N GLY A 226 8.37 -1.91 7.03
CA GLY A 226 7.35 -2.42 6.13
C GLY A 226 6.05 -2.69 6.89
N TYR A 227 4.92 -2.50 6.22
CA TYR A 227 3.70 -3.19 6.60
C TYR A 227 2.96 -3.64 5.35
N VAL A 228 2.18 -4.70 5.53
CA VAL A 228 1.30 -5.26 4.51
C VAL A 228 -0.04 -5.59 5.16
N PHE A 229 -1.12 -5.11 4.56
CA PHE A 229 -2.49 -5.48 4.92
C PHE A 229 -3.11 -6.32 3.83
N THR A 230 -3.74 -7.41 4.26
CA THR A 230 -4.52 -8.29 3.40
C THR A 230 -5.97 -8.32 3.87
N CYS A 231 -6.91 -8.46 2.93
CA CYS A 231 -8.31 -8.72 3.21
C CYS A 231 -8.71 -10.01 2.51
N GLY A 232 -8.88 -11.09 3.27
CA GLY A 232 -9.10 -12.42 2.70
C GLY A 232 -7.92 -12.89 1.85
N ASN A 233 -6.68 -12.76 2.36
CA ASN A 233 -5.43 -13.09 1.66
C ASN A 233 -5.15 -12.26 0.39
N LEU A 234 -5.87 -11.17 0.16
CA LEU A 234 -5.68 -10.27 -0.97
C LEU A 234 -5.04 -8.97 -0.48
N PHE A 235 -3.97 -8.52 -1.13
CA PHE A 235 -3.28 -7.26 -0.77
C PHE A 235 -4.21 -6.05 -0.97
N VAL A 236 -4.40 -5.26 0.09
CA VAL A 236 -5.27 -4.07 0.08
C VAL A 236 -4.55 -2.77 0.45
N SER A 237 -3.51 -2.85 1.28
CA SER A 237 -2.63 -1.72 1.58
C SER A 237 -1.26 -2.26 1.93
N TRP A 238 -0.21 -1.55 1.53
CA TRP A 238 1.16 -1.90 1.89
C TRP A 238 2.00 -0.64 1.84
N LYS A 239 3.12 -0.66 2.56
CA LYS A 239 4.05 0.44 2.57
C LYS A 239 5.43 -0.05 2.93
N SER A 240 6.42 0.56 2.32
CA SER A 240 7.82 0.42 2.73
C SER A 240 8.39 1.82 2.88
N ILE A 241 8.86 2.16 4.08
CA ILE A 241 9.26 3.53 4.40
C ILE A 241 10.59 3.56 5.14
N LYS A 242 11.44 4.51 4.76
CA LYS A 242 12.63 4.84 5.54
C LYS A 242 12.20 5.50 6.84
N GLN A 243 12.63 4.96 7.97
CA GLN A 243 12.40 5.63 9.24
C GLN A 243 13.24 6.91 9.34
N THR A 244 12.60 7.98 9.77
CA THR A 244 13.23 9.28 9.99
C THR A 244 13.93 9.35 11.35
N MET A 245 13.46 8.55 12.31
CA MET A 245 14.00 8.48 13.66
C MET A 245 15.11 7.44 13.76
N VAL A 246 16.14 7.76 14.54
CA VAL A 246 17.17 6.78 14.94
C VAL A 246 16.66 6.07 16.16
N ALA A 247 16.53 4.74 16.09
CA ALA A 247 16.25 3.94 17.26
C ALA A 247 17.54 3.37 17.85
N THR A 248 17.44 3.04 19.13
CA THR A 248 18.52 2.58 20.00
C THR A 248 18.64 1.05 20.05
N SER A 249 17.67 0.33 19.49
CA SER A 249 17.64 -1.13 19.42
C SER A 249 16.74 -1.62 18.28
N SER A 250 16.93 -2.87 17.85
CA SER A 250 16.02 -3.56 16.91
C SER A 250 14.58 -3.51 17.41
N ASN A 251 14.37 -3.90 18.66
CA ASN A 251 13.06 -3.90 19.30
C ASN A 251 12.36 -2.53 19.30
N HIS A 252 13.09 -1.43 19.52
CA HIS A 252 12.50 -0.10 19.43
C HIS A 252 11.99 0.18 18.00
N PHE A 253 12.74 -0.24 16.98
CA PHE A 253 12.28 -0.10 15.62
C PHE A 253 11.06 -0.98 15.26
N GLU A 254 10.93 -2.18 15.83
CA GLU A 254 9.71 -3.00 15.69
C GLU A 254 8.49 -2.32 16.30
N VAL A 255 8.65 -1.72 17.48
CA VAL A 255 7.59 -0.92 18.12
C VAL A 255 7.16 0.23 17.19
N LEU A 256 8.09 0.84 16.47
CA LEU A 256 7.77 1.84 15.45
C LEU A 256 7.06 1.23 14.23
N ALA A 257 7.44 0.02 13.81
CA ALA A 257 6.81 -0.68 12.70
C ALA A 257 5.34 -0.97 12.99
N ILE A 258 5.07 -1.55 14.16
CA ILE A 258 3.71 -1.79 14.66
C ILE A 258 2.94 -0.50 14.86
N HIS A 259 3.58 0.57 15.33
CA HIS A 259 2.92 1.87 15.45
C HIS A 259 2.41 2.39 14.09
N GLU A 260 3.24 2.33 13.05
CA GLU A 260 2.83 2.75 11.70
C GLU A 260 1.76 1.83 11.11
N ALA A 261 1.89 0.51 11.28
CA ALA A 261 0.87 -0.45 10.86
C ALA A 261 -0.47 -0.22 11.58
N SER A 262 -0.43 0.06 12.89
CA SER A 262 -1.64 0.32 13.68
C SER A 262 -2.40 1.56 13.21
N ARG A 263 -1.69 2.62 12.81
CA ARG A 263 -2.32 3.83 12.26
C ARG A 263 -3.05 3.55 10.95
N GLU A 264 -2.44 2.77 10.06
CA GLU A 264 -3.07 2.33 8.82
C GLU A 264 -4.27 1.41 9.11
N CYS A 265 -4.11 0.48 10.05
CA CYS A 265 -5.15 -0.47 10.47
C CYS A 265 -6.43 0.26 10.92
N VAL A 266 -6.29 1.28 11.77
CA VAL A 266 -7.44 2.08 12.24
C VAL A 266 -8.16 2.74 11.06
N TRP A 267 -7.43 3.32 10.12
CA TRP A 267 -8.04 3.92 8.93
C TRP A 267 -8.76 2.88 8.06
N LEU A 268 -8.14 1.73 7.81
CA LEU A 268 -8.73 0.62 7.05
C LEU A 268 -9.97 0.06 7.72
N ARG A 269 -9.93 -0.15 9.05
CA ARG A 269 -11.08 -0.63 9.85
C ARG A 269 -12.25 0.33 9.73
N ASN A 270 -12.03 1.63 9.94
CA ASN A 270 -13.07 2.64 9.83
C ASN A 270 -13.70 2.67 8.42
N MET A 271 -12.88 2.51 7.37
CA MET A 271 -13.37 2.52 5.99
C MET A 271 -14.19 1.26 5.67
N ILE A 272 -13.70 0.09 6.10
CA ILE A 272 -14.40 -1.20 5.92
C ILE A 272 -15.71 -1.22 6.71
N GLU A 273 -15.70 -0.78 7.97
CA GLU A 273 -16.89 -0.66 8.81
C GLU A 273 -17.91 0.26 8.15
N HIS A 274 -17.49 1.43 7.66
CA HIS A 274 -18.38 2.34 6.95
C HIS A 274 -19.03 1.70 5.71
N ILE A 275 -18.25 0.97 4.89
CA ILE A 275 -18.80 0.25 3.73
C ILE A 275 -19.78 -0.82 4.18
N GLN A 276 -19.42 -1.64 5.15
CA GLN A 276 -20.23 -2.76 5.61
C GLN A 276 -21.55 -2.26 6.20
N GLU A 277 -21.52 -1.31 7.13
CA GLU A 277 -22.71 -0.73 7.75
C GLU A 277 -23.61 -0.05 6.71
N SER A 278 -23.04 0.77 5.84
CA SER A 278 -23.81 1.50 4.81
C SER A 278 -24.41 0.56 3.76
N CYS A 279 -23.78 -0.58 3.47
CA CYS A 279 -24.30 -1.59 2.56
C CYS A 279 -25.22 -2.61 3.26
N GLY A 280 -25.31 -2.60 4.59
CA GLY A 280 -26.06 -3.61 5.37
C GLY A 280 -25.40 -4.99 5.42
N LEU A 281 -24.07 -5.05 5.31
CA LEU A 281 -23.25 -6.25 5.45
C LEU A 281 -22.85 -6.46 6.92
N PRO A 282 -22.44 -7.68 7.32
CA PRO A 282 -21.91 -7.93 8.66
C PRO A 282 -20.71 -7.02 8.96
N SER A 283 -20.77 -6.31 10.11
CA SER A 283 -19.72 -5.38 10.52
C SER A 283 -18.51 -6.11 11.10
N ILE A 284 -17.31 -5.59 10.82
CA ILE A 284 -16.05 -6.04 11.42
C ILE A 284 -15.85 -5.51 12.85
N LYS A 285 -16.68 -4.55 13.29
CA LYS A 285 -16.53 -3.82 14.56
C LYS A 285 -16.35 -4.72 15.78
N ASP A 286 -17.08 -5.83 15.82
CA ASP A 286 -17.09 -6.74 16.96
C ASP A 286 -15.87 -7.69 17.02
N SER A 287 -14.97 -7.59 16.04
CA SER A 287 -13.77 -8.43 15.97
C SER A 287 -12.48 -7.59 15.88
N PRO A 288 -11.45 -7.91 16.67
CA PRO A 288 -10.16 -7.24 16.55
C PRO A 288 -9.49 -7.62 15.23
N THR A 289 -8.83 -6.63 14.60
CA THR A 289 -7.95 -6.92 13.45
C THR A 289 -6.65 -7.52 13.95
N ILE A 290 -6.24 -8.66 13.41
CA ILE A 290 -4.98 -9.29 13.78
C ILE A 290 -3.83 -8.53 13.11
N LEU A 291 -2.85 -8.09 13.90
CA LEU A 291 -1.54 -7.61 13.42
C LEU A 291 -0.47 -8.63 13.78
N TYR A 292 0.23 -9.14 12.78
CA TYR A 292 1.32 -10.08 12.96
C TYR A 292 2.66 -9.34 13.10
N GLU A 293 3.44 -9.79 14.07
CA GLU A 293 4.79 -9.33 14.39
C GLU A 293 5.66 -10.56 14.66
N ASP A 294 6.92 -10.56 14.22
CA ASP A 294 7.80 -11.71 14.41
C ASP A 294 8.73 -11.57 15.63
N ASN A 295 8.87 -10.35 16.15
CA ASN A 295 9.71 -10.06 17.29
C ASN A 295 8.97 -10.25 18.62
N ALA A 296 9.24 -11.37 19.30
CA ALA A 296 8.65 -11.70 20.60
C ALA A 296 8.89 -10.63 21.70
N ALA A 297 10.03 -9.93 21.67
CA ALA A 297 10.31 -8.87 22.63
C ALA A 297 9.41 -7.65 22.40
N CYS A 298 9.13 -7.32 21.14
CA CYS A 298 8.23 -6.23 20.77
C CYS A 298 6.81 -6.52 21.26
N ILE A 299 6.32 -7.73 21.01
CA ILE A 299 4.98 -8.18 21.42
C ILE A 299 4.82 -8.14 22.94
N ALA A 300 5.78 -8.69 23.69
CA ALA A 300 5.75 -8.64 25.14
C ALA A 300 5.70 -7.21 25.66
N GLN A 301 6.54 -6.33 25.10
CA GLN A 301 6.58 -4.93 25.48
C GLN A 301 5.30 -4.17 25.15
N LEU A 302 4.68 -4.45 24.00
CA LEU A 302 3.41 -3.85 23.61
C LEU A 302 2.27 -4.32 24.51
N SER A 303 2.27 -5.58 24.93
CA SER A 303 1.24 -6.14 25.82
C SER A 303 1.27 -5.54 27.24
N GLU A 304 2.43 -5.14 27.72
CA GLU A 304 2.60 -4.42 28.99
C GLU A 304 2.28 -2.93 28.86
N GLY A 305 2.46 -2.37 27.65
CA GLY A 305 2.34 -0.96 27.35
C GLY A 305 3.57 -0.14 27.76
N PHE A 306 3.40 1.18 27.82
CA PHE A 306 4.47 2.06 28.28
C PHE A 306 4.65 1.95 29.80
N ILE A 307 5.53 1.06 30.23
CA ILE A 307 6.04 1.01 31.61
C ILE A 307 7.39 1.71 31.63
N LYS A 308 7.56 2.74 32.47
CA LYS A 308 8.80 3.50 32.58
C LYS A 308 9.88 2.66 33.28
N GLY A 309 10.69 1.94 32.50
CA GLY A 309 11.86 1.18 32.95
C GLY A 309 13.11 1.51 32.14
N ASP A 310 14.28 1.00 32.53
CA ASP A 310 15.54 1.34 31.86
C ASP A 310 15.57 1.01 30.37
N ARG A 311 14.84 -0.05 29.98
CA ARG A 311 14.75 -0.54 28.59
C ARG A 311 13.78 0.26 27.71
N THR A 312 12.88 1.05 28.29
CA THR A 312 11.75 1.67 27.59
C THR A 312 11.70 3.19 27.78
N LYS A 313 12.39 3.73 28.80
CA LYS A 313 12.42 5.15 29.16
C LYS A 313 12.84 6.09 28.04
N HIS A 314 13.55 5.57 27.03
CA HIS A 314 14.02 6.32 25.87
C HIS A 314 13.03 6.26 24.68
N ILE A 315 12.01 5.41 24.74
CA ILE A 315 10.96 5.30 23.72
C ILE A 315 9.82 6.22 24.11
N SER A 316 9.35 7.03 23.17
CA SER A 316 8.23 7.95 23.43
C SER A 316 6.94 7.16 23.71
N PRO A 317 6.14 7.53 24.73
CA PRO A 317 4.88 6.85 25.05
C PRO A 317 3.91 6.72 23.87
N LYS A 318 3.93 7.69 22.93
CA LYS A 318 3.06 7.69 21.74
C LYS A 318 3.23 6.45 20.85
N PHE A 319 4.40 5.80 20.87
CA PHE A 319 4.65 4.61 20.07
C PHE A 319 3.98 3.35 20.64
N PHE A 320 3.49 3.42 21.87
CA PHE A 320 2.66 2.38 22.49
C PHE A 320 1.17 2.57 22.20
N TYR A 321 0.79 3.42 21.24
CA TYR A 321 -0.61 3.57 20.81
C TYR A 321 -1.28 2.23 20.45
N ALA A 322 -0.53 1.29 19.89
CA ALA A 322 -1.02 -0.05 19.58
C ALA A 322 -1.52 -0.81 20.83
N HIS A 323 -0.92 -0.57 22.01
CA HIS A 323 -1.40 -1.12 23.28
C HIS A 323 -2.78 -0.61 23.66
N GLU A 324 -3.03 0.69 23.44
CA GLU A 324 -4.35 1.29 23.72
C GLU A 324 -5.41 0.67 22.80
N LEU A 325 -5.10 0.48 21.53
CA LEU A 325 -5.98 -0.20 20.56
C LEU A 325 -6.25 -1.66 20.95
N GLN A 326 -5.25 -2.39 21.47
CA GLN A 326 -5.45 -3.75 21.98
C GLN A 326 -6.38 -3.78 23.20
N LYS A 327 -6.19 -2.85 24.14
CA LYS A 327 -7.08 -2.72 25.31
C LYS A 327 -8.52 -2.41 24.93
N ASN A 328 -8.72 -1.64 23.86
CA ASN A 328 -10.05 -1.34 23.32
C ASN A 328 -10.66 -2.49 22.50
N GLY A 329 -9.91 -3.56 22.24
CA GLY A 329 -10.35 -4.69 21.40
C GLY A 329 -10.40 -4.37 19.90
N GLU A 330 -9.74 -3.29 19.46
CA GLU A 330 -9.72 -2.89 18.04
C GLU A 330 -8.70 -3.70 17.23
N ILE A 331 -7.58 -4.04 17.85
CA ILE A 331 -6.52 -4.86 17.25
C ILE A 331 -6.08 -5.98 18.20
N ASP A 332 -5.50 -7.03 17.64
CA ASP A 332 -4.88 -8.13 18.39
C ASP A 332 -3.51 -8.43 17.80
N ILE A 333 -2.45 -8.21 18.56
CA ILE A 333 -1.07 -8.39 18.11
C ILE A 333 -0.64 -9.82 18.38
N LYS A 334 -0.29 -10.55 17.33
CA LYS A 334 0.09 -11.97 17.41
C LYS A 334 1.48 -12.22 16.87
N GLN A 335 2.15 -13.17 17.51
CA GLN A 335 3.43 -13.64 17.01
C GLN A 335 3.25 -14.47 15.73
N ILE A 336 4.13 -14.22 14.76
CA ILE A 336 4.31 -15.06 13.57
C ILE A 336 5.78 -15.50 13.47
N ARG A 337 6.06 -16.54 12.68
CA ARG A 337 7.45 -16.88 12.33
C ARG A 337 7.92 -15.93 11.24
N SER A 338 9.19 -15.52 11.27
CA SER A 338 9.76 -14.65 10.23
C SER A 338 9.63 -15.22 8.81
N SER A 339 9.66 -16.55 8.64
CA SER A 339 9.47 -17.21 7.34
C SER A 339 8.05 -17.07 6.78
N ASP A 340 7.08 -16.82 7.66
CA ASP A 340 5.66 -16.75 7.35
C ASP A 340 5.16 -15.29 7.38
N ASN A 341 6.04 -14.34 7.75
CA ASN A 341 5.79 -12.91 7.67
C ASN A 341 5.80 -12.47 6.20
N LEU A 342 4.80 -11.69 5.79
CA LEU A 342 4.66 -11.22 4.40
C LEU A 342 5.48 -9.97 4.09
N CYS A 343 6.12 -9.38 5.10
CA CYS A 343 6.88 -8.12 4.98
C CYS A 343 8.37 -8.32 4.70
#